data_AF-A0A7Y6ZUP1-F1
#
_entry.id   AF-A0A7Y6ZUP1-F1
#
_cell.length_a   1.000
_cell.length_b   1.000
_cell.length_c   1.000
_cell.angle_alpha   90.00
_cell.angle_beta   90.00
_cell.angle_gamma   90.00
#
_symmetry.space_group_name_H-M   'P 1'
#
loop_
_entity.id
_entity.type
_entity.pdbx_description
1 polymer ?
#
loop_
_entity_poly.entity_id
_entity_poly.type
_entity_poly.pdbx_seq_one_letter_code
_entity_poly.pdbx_strand_id
1 'polypeptide(L)'
;MRILSILLLFPLAALADESPLVEQFFGQQGIKNKREVYAGEMLEHYLDKPTLGESLPKGINISFRVLEKNPKREIYAVLLSKDGRSQDWYIYLVNDQNKWKISAVRNLALPGMFFMALQKFQSKFNRTKEEEYQYQNMLLTLQLDSELKEFLHKNIDSLNAISAEAKTSHEKATESAKKLNLNFVGYELSSGIVDVNIGGILDNSVGYLHVPSGSEVPPMSDDNYIYIEHVTGNWYVYKTT
;
A
#
# COMPACT_ATOMS: atom_id res chain seq x y z
N MET A 1 -25.65 -11.40 53.34
CA MET A 1 -24.98 -11.71 52.06
C MET A 1 -25.55 -10.82 50.97
N ARG A 2 -24.84 -9.76 50.57
CA ARG A 2 -25.18 -8.94 49.39
C ARG A 2 -24.16 -9.30 48.30
N ILE A 3 -24.63 -9.87 47.21
CA ILE A 3 -23.82 -10.13 46.02
C ILE A 3 -23.68 -8.78 45.29
N LEU A 4 -22.46 -8.25 45.25
CA LEU A 4 -22.11 -7.05 44.51
C LEU A 4 -21.80 -7.48 43.07
N SER A 5 -22.77 -7.32 42.17
CA SER A 5 -22.54 -7.49 40.73
C SER A 5 -21.75 -6.28 40.22
N ILE A 6 -20.46 -6.46 39.98
CA ILE A 6 -19.62 -5.50 39.28
C ILE A 6 -19.99 -5.61 37.79
N LEU A 7 -20.75 -4.63 37.28
CA LEU A 7 -20.88 -4.41 35.84
C LEU A 7 -19.52 -3.91 35.32
N LEU A 8 -18.78 -4.80 34.68
CA LEU A 8 -17.68 -4.43 33.78
C LEU A 8 -18.30 -3.72 32.57
N LEU A 9 -18.28 -2.39 32.61
CA LEU A 9 -18.45 -1.55 31.42
C LEU A 9 -17.25 -1.80 30.52
N PHE A 10 -17.42 -2.68 29.53
CA PHE A 10 -16.55 -2.68 28.37
C PHE A 10 -16.64 -1.29 27.72
N PRO A 11 -15.51 -0.64 27.38
CA PRO A 11 -15.58 0.50 26.48
C PRO A 11 -16.14 -0.04 25.17
N LEU A 12 -17.33 0.44 24.83
CA LEU A 12 -17.89 0.31 23.50
C LEU A 12 -16.81 0.86 22.56
N ALA A 13 -16.17 -0.01 21.78
CA ALA A 13 -15.26 0.42 20.73
C ALA A 13 -16.04 1.43 19.87
N ALA A 14 -15.62 2.69 19.88
CA ALA A 14 -16.07 3.68 18.92
C ALA A 14 -15.56 3.21 17.56
N LEU A 15 -16.37 2.39 16.90
CA LEU A 15 -16.17 1.97 15.52
C LEU A 15 -16.43 3.19 14.63
N ALA A 16 -15.36 3.62 13.96
CA ALA A 16 -15.25 4.59 12.87
C ALA A 16 -15.83 6.00 13.11
N ASP A 17 -14.94 6.95 13.41
CA ASP A 17 -15.04 8.26 12.75
C ASP A 17 -13.96 8.25 11.67
N GLU A 18 -14.25 7.50 10.60
CA GLU A 18 -13.59 7.66 9.31
C GLU A 18 -13.75 9.14 8.96
N SER A 19 -12.63 9.88 8.81
CA SER A 19 -12.70 11.33 8.69
C SER A 19 -13.72 11.71 7.61
N PRO A 20 -14.76 12.52 7.92
CA PRO A 20 -15.78 12.91 6.94
C PRO A 20 -15.20 13.51 5.67
N LEU A 21 -13.96 14.02 5.76
CA LEU A 21 -13.19 14.54 4.64
C LEU A 21 -12.73 13.44 3.66
N VAL A 22 -12.33 12.27 4.17
CA VAL A 22 -11.97 11.10 3.36
C VAL A 22 -13.19 10.60 2.60
N GLU A 23 -14.32 10.42 3.29
CA GLU A 23 -15.58 10.00 2.67
C GLU A 23 -16.02 10.99 1.59
N GLN A 24 -15.93 12.31 1.84
CA GLN A 24 -16.27 13.33 0.86
C GLN A 24 -15.35 13.33 -0.36
N PHE A 25 -14.04 13.08 -0.17
CA PHE A 25 -13.08 13.05 -1.28
C PHE A 25 -13.32 11.87 -2.24
N PHE A 26 -13.66 10.70 -1.70
CA PHE A 26 -13.97 9.52 -2.52
C PHE A 26 -15.46 9.42 -2.89
N GLY A 27 -16.31 10.26 -2.29
CA GLY A 27 -17.74 10.32 -2.54
C GLY A 27 -18.12 11.09 -3.81
N GLN A 28 -19.23 10.70 -4.42
CA GLN A 28 -19.73 11.29 -5.69
C GLN A 28 -20.16 12.76 -5.56
N GLN A 29 -20.41 13.25 -4.35
CA GLN A 29 -20.76 14.67 -4.10
C GLN A 29 -19.52 15.58 -4.08
N GLY A 30 -18.33 14.99 -3.91
CA GLY A 30 -17.07 15.69 -3.79
C GLY A 30 -17.02 16.71 -2.65
N ILE A 31 -16.09 17.63 -2.78
CA ILE A 31 -15.80 18.69 -1.81
C ILE A 31 -16.01 20.03 -2.49
N LYS A 32 -16.91 20.86 -1.97
CA LYS A 32 -17.19 22.19 -2.54
C LYS A 32 -16.07 23.20 -2.27
N ASN A 33 -15.63 23.32 -1.01
CA ASN A 33 -14.63 24.30 -0.60
C ASN A 33 -13.24 23.67 -0.41
N LYS A 34 -12.65 23.19 -1.51
CA LYS A 34 -11.34 22.50 -1.50
C LYS A 34 -10.23 23.32 -0.86
N ARG A 35 -10.28 24.65 -1.00
CA ARG A 35 -9.27 25.56 -0.42
C ARG A 35 -9.19 25.48 1.11
N GLU A 36 -10.29 25.17 1.80
CA GLU A 36 -10.29 25.05 3.26
C GLU A 36 -9.77 23.70 3.77
N VAL A 37 -9.84 22.67 2.93
CA VAL A 37 -9.60 21.28 3.34
C VAL A 37 -8.45 20.60 2.60
N TYR A 38 -7.78 21.30 1.67
CA TYR A 38 -6.56 20.85 1.03
C TYR A 38 -5.34 21.56 1.63
N ALA A 39 -4.22 20.85 1.64
CA ALA A 39 -2.89 21.35 1.99
C ALA A 39 -1.86 20.79 1.00
N GLY A 40 -0.61 21.25 1.07
CA GLY A 40 0.48 20.74 0.24
C GLY A 40 0.15 20.75 -1.27
N GLU A 41 0.54 19.69 -1.96
CA GLU A 41 0.29 19.53 -3.40
C GLU A 41 -1.20 19.58 -3.76
N MET A 42 -2.10 19.08 -2.89
CA MET A 42 -3.54 19.10 -3.13
C MET A 42 -4.02 20.55 -3.26
N LEU A 43 -3.53 21.43 -2.39
CA LEU A 43 -3.87 22.85 -2.42
C LEU A 43 -3.22 23.57 -3.61
N GLU A 44 -2.00 23.18 -3.97
CA GLU A 44 -1.21 23.85 -5.01
C GLU A 44 -1.61 23.45 -6.43
N HIS A 45 -2.06 22.22 -6.64
CA HIS A 45 -2.21 21.64 -7.98
C HIS A 45 -3.60 21.07 -8.29
N TYR A 46 -4.48 20.88 -7.30
CA TYR A 46 -5.73 20.13 -7.48
C TYR A 46 -7.01 20.90 -7.13
N LEU A 47 -6.95 22.21 -6.90
CA LEU A 47 -8.13 23.03 -6.59
C LEU A 47 -9.16 23.07 -7.74
N ASP A 48 -8.69 23.09 -8.99
CA ASP A 48 -9.52 23.14 -10.20
C ASP A 48 -9.94 21.75 -10.69
N LYS A 49 -9.41 20.67 -10.09
CA LYS A 49 -9.71 19.29 -10.47
C LYS A 49 -10.91 18.78 -9.68
N PRO A 50 -11.75 17.91 -10.25
CA PRO A 50 -12.73 17.15 -9.47
C PRO A 50 -12.01 16.34 -8.38
N THR A 51 -12.69 16.08 -7.26
CA THR A 51 -12.25 15.03 -6.32
C THR A 51 -12.23 13.68 -7.04
N LEU A 52 -11.53 12.69 -6.46
CA LEU A 52 -11.50 11.37 -7.08
C LEU A 52 -12.92 10.79 -7.18
N GLY A 53 -13.72 10.92 -6.13
CA GLY A 53 -15.10 10.47 -6.07
C GLY A 53 -16.00 11.02 -7.19
N GLU A 54 -15.88 12.32 -7.49
CA GLU A 54 -16.62 12.97 -8.59
C GLU A 54 -16.27 12.41 -9.97
N SER A 55 -15.05 11.87 -10.12
CA SER A 55 -14.55 11.32 -11.39
C SER A 55 -14.84 9.83 -11.55
N LEU A 56 -15.22 9.14 -10.47
CA LEU A 56 -15.46 7.70 -10.48
C LEU A 56 -16.83 7.36 -11.12
N PRO A 57 -16.94 6.21 -11.82
CA PRO A 57 -18.22 5.71 -12.27
C PRO A 57 -19.21 5.52 -11.10
N LYS A 58 -20.52 5.61 -11.37
CA LYS A 58 -21.54 5.26 -10.36
C LYS A 58 -21.43 3.78 -9.95
N GLY A 59 -21.74 3.50 -8.68
CA GLY A 59 -21.76 2.14 -8.14
C GLY A 59 -20.39 1.54 -7.81
N ILE A 60 -19.36 2.37 -7.62
CA ILE A 60 -18.12 1.92 -6.99
C ILE A 60 -18.39 1.64 -5.50
N ASN A 61 -17.94 0.49 -5.02
CA ASN A 61 -17.84 0.20 -3.60
C ASN A 61 -16.51 0.79 -3.09
N ILE A 62 -16.57 1.47 -1.96
CA ILE A 62 -15.41 2.12 -1.33
C ILE A 62 -15.32 1.56 0.07
N SER A 63 -14.13 1.11 0.47
CA SER A 63 -13.84 0.73 1.85
C SER A 63 -12.59 1.41 2.33
N PHE A 64 -12.62 1.84 3.60
CA PHE A 64 -11.56 2.61 4.22
C PHE A 64 -10.92 1.80 5.34
N ARG A 65 -9.62 1.98 5.52
CA ARG A 65 -8.89 1.38 6.63
C ARG A 65 -7.80 2.33 7.09
N VAL A 66 -7.78 2.61 8.39
CA VAL A 66 -6.74 3.43 9.01
C VAL A 66 -5.41 2.69 8.94
N LEU A 67 -4.40 3.33 8.35
CA LEU A 67 -3.00 2.89 8.38
C LEU A 67 -2.24 3.58 9.50
N GLU A 68 -2.50 4.88 9.69
CA GLU A 68 -1.91 5.66 10.75
C GLU A 68 -2.87 6.72 11.25
N LYS A 69 -2.89 6.97 12.57
CA LYS A 69 -3.66 8.04 13.19
C LYS A 69 -2.92 8.59 14.40
N ASN A 70 -2.48 9.85 14.32
CA ASN A 70 -1.85 10.57 15.41
C ASN A 70 -2.28 12.06 15.39
N PRO A 71 -1.93 12.89 16.39
CA PRO A 71 -2.39 14.28 16.45
C PRO A 71 -1.97 15.19 15.29
N LYS A 72 -0.96 14.81 14.50
CA LYS A 72 -0.42 15.60 13.40
C LYS A 72 -0.79 15.06 12.02
N ARG A 73 -0.99 13.74 11.88
CA ARG A 73 -1.32 13.10 10.61
C ARG A 73 -2.26 11.90 10.74
N GLU A 74 -3.04 11.68 9.70
CA GLU A 74 -3.78 10.44 9.47
C GLU A 74 -3.48 9.93 8.06
N ILE A 75 -3.38 8.61 7.91
CA ILE A 75 -3.19 7.94 6.63
C ILE A 75 -4.22 6.82 6.53
N TYR A 76 -4.95 6.76 5.42
CA TYR A 76 -5.94 5.71 5.17
C TYR A 76 -5.60 4.96 3.89
N ALA A 77 -5.69 3.63 3.95
CA ALA A 77 -5.85 2.79 2.76
C ALA A 77 -7.31 2.83 2.33
N VAL A 78 -7.53 2.95 1.04
CA VAL A 78 -8.85 3.04 0.42
C VAL A 78 -8.91 2.03 -0.72
N LEU A 79 -9.78 1.03 -0.58
CA LEU A 79 -10.02 0.04 -1.63
C LEU A 79 -11.27 0.45 -2.42
N LEU A 80 -11.06 0.71 -3.70
CA LEU A 80 -12.14 0.94 -4.67
C LEU A 80 -12.43 -0.36 -5.39
N SER A 81 -13.70 -0.77 -5.47
CA SER A 81 -14.09 -2.02 -6.13
C SER A 81 -15.36 -1.87 -6.96
N LYS A 82 -15.38 -2.46 -8.16
CA LYS A 82 -16.56 -2.56 -9.02
C LYS A 82 -16.42 -3.67 -10.05
N ASP A 83 -17.48 -4.46 -10.23
CA ASP A 83 -17.58 -5.49 -11.27
C ASP A 83 -16.36 -6.45 -11.30
N GLY A 84 -15.89 -6.86 -10.11
CA GLY A 84 -14.73 -7.75 -9.95
C GLY A 84 -13.36 -7.10 -10.19
N ARG A 85 -13.30 -5.78 -10.39
CA ARG A 85 -12.06 -5.00 -10.45
C ARG A 85 -11.89 -4.22 -9.17
N SER A 86 -10.66 -4.13 -8.70
CA SER A 86 -10.31 -3.41 -7.49
C SER A 86 -9.01 -2.63 -7.63
N GLN A 87 -8.83 -1.59 -6.82
CA GLN A 87 -7.60 -0.81 -6.77
C GLN A 87 -7.40 -0.21 -5.37
N ASP A 88 -6.19 -0.31 -4.84
CA ASP A 88 -5.77 0.36 -3.62
C ASP A 88 -5.34 1.80 -3.89
N TRP A 89 -5.78 2.68 -2.99
CA TRP A 89 -5.41 4.09 -2.91
C TRP A 89 -5.00 4.42 -1.48
N TYR A 90 -4.22 5.48 -1.31
CA TYR A 90 -3.75 5.96 -0.02
C TYR A 90 -3.99 7.46 0.08
N ILE A 91 -4.64 7.91 1.15
CA ILE A 91 -4.95 9.32 1.38
C ILE A 91 -4.25 9.80 2.64
N TYR A 92 -3.57 10.94 2.51
CA TYR A 92 -2.75 11.56 3.54
C TYR A 92 -3.45 12.81 4.05
N LEU A 93 -3.64 12.88 5.36
CA LEU A 93 -4.22 14.01 6.05
C LEU A 93 -3.20 14.60 7.02
N VAL A 94 -3.14 15.92 7.07
CA VAL A 94 -2.36 16.68 8.04
C VAL A 94 -3.28 17.52 8.90
N ASN A 95 -2.94 17.65 10.18
CA ASN A 95 -3.62 18.55 11.09
C ASN A 95 -2.96 19.93 11.03
N ASP A 96 -3.66 20.89 10.46
CA ASP A 96 -3.24 22.28 10.41
C ASP A 96 -4.17 23.12 11.31
N GLN A 97 -3.64 23.56 12.46
CA GLN A 97 -4.37 24.38 13.43
C GLN A 97 -5.71 23.77 13.88
N ASN A 98 -5.71 22.50 14.29
CA ASN A 98 -6.91 21.73 14.67
C ASN A 98 -7.92 21.51 13.54
N LYS A 99 -7.50 21.63 12.28
CA LYS A 99 -8.29 21.28 11.11
C LYS A 99 -7.58 20.22 10.28
N TRP A 100 -8.26 19.12 10.04
CA TRP A 100 -7.78 18.09 9.14
C TRP A 100 -7.87 18.56 7.68
N LYS A 101 -6.78 18.38 6.95
CA LYS A 101 -6.68 18.71 5.53
C LYS A 101 -6.04 17.57 4.76
N ILE A 102 -6.48 17.32 3.54
CA ILE A 102 -5.87 16.35 2.63
C ILE A 102 -4.60 16.98 2.07
N SER A 103 -3.44 16.37 2.33
CA SER A 103 -2.15 16.81 1.79
C SER A 103 -1.80 16.12 0.48
N ALA A 104 -2.16 14.84 0.33
CA ALA A 104 -1.83 14.04 -0.83
C ALA A 104 -2.76 12.83 -1.00
N VAL A 105 -2.82 12.32 -2.23
CA VAL A 105 -3.53 11.09 -2.61
C VAL A 105 -2.64 10.29 -3.54
N ARG A 106 -2.48 8.99 -3.27
CA ARG A 106 -1.55 8.11 -3.95
C ARG A 106 -2.19 6.79 -4.34
N ASN A 107 -1.65 6.18 -5.38
CA ASN A 107 -1.80 4.78 -5.71
C ASN A 107 -0.45 4.32 -6.31
N LEU A 108 -0.29 3.01 -6.54
CA LEU A 108 0.86 2.54 -7.31
C LEU A 108 0.73 3.00 -8.76
N ALA A 109 1.51 4.00 -9.16
CA ALA A 109 1.45 4.57 -10.49
C ALA A 109 2.34 3.78 -11.44
N LEU A 110 1.73 3.08 -12.39
CA LEU A 110 2.45 2.37 -13.45
C LEU A 110 2.20 3.09 -14.80
N PRO A 111 3.25 3.41 -15.57
CA PRO A 111 3.15 4.07 -16.87
C PRO A 111 2.52 3.14 -17.91
N GLY A 112 1.92 3.72 -18.96
CA GLY A 112 1.23 2.96 -20.01
C GLY A 112 2.08 1.86 -20.66
N MET A 113 3.40 2.05 -20.75
CA MET A 113 4.32 1.04 -21.28
C MET A 113 4.34 -0.27 -20.47
N PHE A 114 4.08 -0.20 -19.15
CA PHE A 114 3.93 -1.39 -18.31
C PHE A 114 2.74 -2.23 -18.78
N PHE A 115 1.58 -1.62 -18.97
CA PHE A 115 0.38 -2.33 -19.43
C PHE A 115 0.51 -2.83 -20.87
N MET A 116 1.21 -2.09 -21.74
CA MET A 116 1.51 -2.56 -23.10
C MET A 116 2.39 -3.83 -23.09
N ALA A 117 3.41 -3.87 -22.22
CA ALA A 117 4.24 -5.06 -22.05
C ALA A 117 3.44 -6.25 -21.48
N LEU A 118 2.58 -6.00 -20.49
CA LEU A 118 1.71 -7.03 -19.92
C LEU A 118 0.79 -7.63 -20.98
N GLN A 119 0.14 -6.79 -21.78
CA GLN A 119 -0.74 -7.22 -22.87
C GLN A 119 0.02 -8.02 -23.94
N LYS A 120 1.26 -7.61 -24.25
CA LYS A 120 2.14 -8.34 -25.17
C LYS A 120 2.42 -9.74 -24.64
N PHE A 121 2.75 -9.90 -23.36
CA PHE A 121 2.92 -11.23 -22.79
C PHE A 121 1.61 -12.01 -22.76
N GLN A 122 0.51 -11.39 -22.33
CA GLN A 122 -0.80 -12.03 -22.24
C GLN A 122 -1.29 -12.63 -23.57
N SER A 123 -1.01 -11.95 -24.69
CA SER A 123 -1.43 -12.40 -26.03
C SER A 123 -0.58 -13.53 -26.63
N LYS A 124 0.56 -13.87 -26.02
CA LYS A 124 1.41 -14.99 -26.48
C LYS A 124 0.89 -16.32 -25.92
N PHE A 125 0.57 -17.24 -26.83
CA PHE A 125 0.16 -18.61 -26.47
C PHE A 125 1.31 -19.43 -25.85
N ASN A 126 2.52 -19.31 -26.41
CA ASN A 126 3.73 -19.96 -25.90
C ASN A 126 4.74 -18.89 -25.46
N ARG A 127 5.05 -18.84 -24.16
CA ARG A 127 6.09 -17.98 -23.59
C ARG A 127 7.36 -18.79 -23.35
N THR A 128 8.54 -18.16 -23.52
CA THR A 128 9.77 -18.74 -22.96
C THR A 128 9.72 -18.72 -21.43
N LYS A 129 10.66 -19.40 -20.75
CA LYS A 129 10.72 -19.38 -19.28
C LYS A 129 10.91 -17.96 -18.75
N GLU A 130 11.74 -17.17 -19.40
CA GLU A 130 12.02 -15.79 -19.06
C GLU A 130 10.79 -14.91 -19.27
N GLU A 131 10.07 -15.12 -20.37
CA GLU A 131 8.82 -14.38 -20.65
C GLU A 131 7.70 -14.75 -19.68
N GLU A 132 7.60 -16.03 -19.29
CA GLU A 132 6.63 -16.46 -18.28
C GLU A 132 6.98 -15.88 -16.91
N TYR A 133 8.25 -15.88 -16.52
CA TYR A 133 8.72 -15.22 -15.30
C TYR A 133 8.34 -13.73 -15.30
N GLN A 134 8.61 -13.00 -16.39
CA GLN A 134 8.25 -11.59 -16.52
C GLN A 134 6.73 -11.39 -16.44
N TYR A 135 5.95 -12.25 -17.10
CA TYR A 135 4.50 -12.20 -17.04
C TYR A 135 3.96 -12.39 -15.61
N GLN A 136 4.44 -13.40 -14.89
CA GLN A 136 4.02 -13.68 -13.51
C GLN A 136 4.45 -12.56 -12.55
N ASN A 137 5.66 -12.02 -12.73
CA ASN A 137 6.15 -10.88 -11.97
C ASN A 137 5.26 -9.64 -12.15
N MET A 138 4.85 -9.34 -13.39
CA MET A 138 3.96 -8.21 -13.67
C MET A 138 2.56 -8.42 -13.09
N LEU A 139 2.04 -9.65 -13.11
CA LEU A 139 0.78 -9.98 -12.44
C LEU A 139 0.88 -9.77 -10.92
N LEU A 140 1.98 -10.21 -10.30
CA LEU A 140 2.23 -10.03 -8.87
C LEU A 140 2.38 -8.54 -8.50
N THR A 141 3.01 -7.74 -9.36
CA THR A 141 3.16 -6.28 -9.18
C THR A 141 1.81 -5.56 -9.13
N LEU A 142 0.78 -6.08 -9.81
CA LEU A 142 -0.55 -5.50 -9.87
C LEU A 142 -1.50 -5.95 -8.75
N GLN A 143 -1.05 -6.85 -7.87
CA GLN A 143 -1.90 -7.39 -6.82
C GLN A 143 -2.31 -6.32 -5.79
N LEU A 144 -3.50 -6.54 -5.22
CA LEU A 144 -4.01 -5.74 -4.11
C LEU A 144 -3.18 -5.96 -2.85
N ASP A 145 -3.26 -5.02 -1.92
CA ASP A 145 -2.62 -5.10 -0.61
C ASP A 145 -2.96 -6.40 0.13
N SER A 146 -4.22 -6.85 0.05
CA SER A 146 -4.66 -8.11 0.65
C SER A 146 -4.05 -9.33 -0.02
N GLU A 147 -3.94 -9.32 -1.35
CA GLU A 147 -3.42 -10.44 -2.14
C GLU A 147 -1.91 -10.59 -1.93
N LEU A 148 -1.19 -9.46 -1.85
CA LEU A 148 0.23 -9.42 -1.49
C LEU A 148 0.48 -9.97 -0.08
N LYS A 149 -0.36 -9.58 0.90
CA LYS A 149 -0.29 -10.12 2.26
C LYS A 149 -0.54 -11.63 2.28
N GLU A 150 -1.51 -12.12 1.51
CA GLU A 150 -1.74 -13.57 1.36
C GLU A 150 -0.58 -14.29 0.69
N PHE A 151 0.01 -13.71 -0.37
CA PHE A 151 1.18 -14.26 -1.05
C PHE A 151 2.34 -14.40 -0.07
N LEU A 152 2.60 -13.37 0.74
CA LEU A 152 3.62 -13.40 1.79
C LEU A 152 3.39 -14.56 2.75
N HIS A 153 2.17 -14.68 3.30
CA HIS A 153 1.82 -15.78 4.22
C HIS A 153 2.04 -17.16 3.60
N LYS A 154 1.63 -17.36 2.34
CA LYS A 154 1.79 -18.63 1.62
C LYS A 154 3.26 -18.99 1.37
N ASN A 155 4.15 -18.00 1.31
CA ASN A 155 5.56 -18.16 0.95
C ASN A 155 6.53 -17.81 2.09
N ILE A 156 6.04 -17.75 3.34
CA ILE A 156 6.80 -17.20 4.47
C ILE A 156 8.12 -17.93 4.72
N ASP A 157 8.16 -19.25 4.58
CA ASP A 157 9.39 -20.04 4.79
C ASP A 157 10.45 -19.69 3.74
N SER A 158 10.04 -19.57 2.47
CA SER A 158 10.92 -19.17 1.38
C SER A 158 11.42 -17.73 1.57
N LEU A 159 10.55 -16.81 2.00
CA LEU A 159 10.93 -15.42 2.27
C LEU A 159 11.91 -15.32 3.45
N ASN A 160 11.70 -16.10 4.52
CA ASN A 160 12.65 -16.19 5.63
C ASN A 160 14.03 -16.69 5.18
N ALA A 161 14.06 -17.70 4.31
CA ALA A 161 15.31 -18.18 3.72
C ALA A 161 16.01 -17.09 2.88
N ILE A 162 15.26 -16.38 2.04
CA ILE A 162 15.75 -15.25 1.24
C ILE A 162 16.35 -14.15 2.14
N SER A 163 15.67 -13.79 3.23
CA SER A 163 16.15 -12.79 4.19
C SER A 163 17.45 -13.22 4.89
N ALA A 164 17.58 -14.50 5.24
CA ALA A 164 18.83 -15.03 5.79
C ALA A 164 19.97 -15.01 4.75
N GLU A 165 19.68 -15.37 3.50
CA GLU A 165 20.65 -15.34 2.39
C GLU A 165 21.14 -13.92 2.09
N ALA A 166 20.24 -12.93 2.10
CA ALA A 166 20.54 -11.54 1.78
C ALA A 166 21.66 -10.94 2.65
N LYS A 167 21.75 -11.38 3.91
CA LYS A 167 22.80 -10.95 4.87
C LYS A 167 24.21 -11.42 4.49
N THR A 168 24.31 -12.41 3.60
CA THR A 168 25.58 -13.07 3.24
C THR A 168 25.89 -12.97 1.76
N SER A 169 24.88 -12.97 0.90
CA SER A 169 25.03 -12.97 -0.54
C SER A 169 23.77 -12.42 -1.22
N HIS A 170 23.89 -11.21 -1.76
CA HIS A 170 22.87 -10.58 -2.61
C HIS A 170 22.48 -11.45 -3.82
N GLU A 171 23.44 -12.06 -4.50
CA GLU A 171 23.21 -12.88 -5.70
C GLU A 171 22.35 -14.10 -5.38
N LYS A 172 22.78 -14.92 -4.40
CA LYS A 172 22.02 -16.08 -3.93
C LYS A 172 20.59 -15.73 -3.51
N ALA A 173 20.43 -14.67 -2.71
CA ALA A 173 19.10 -14.24 -2.27
C ALA A 173 18.20 -13.85 -3.44
N THR A 174 18.76 -13.13 -4.42
CA THR A 174 18.05 -12.74 -5.65
C THR A 174 17.67 -13.95 -6.50
N GLU A 175 18.55 -14.94 -6.64
CA GLU A 175 18.24 -16.18 -7.35
C GLU A 175 17.15 -17.02 -6.64
N SER A 176 17.13 -17.03 -5.31
CA SER A 176 16.05 -17.64 -4.53
C SER A 176 14.73 -16.87 -4.70
N ALA A 177 14.77 -15.53 -4.68
CA ALA A 177 13.61 -14.67 -4.90
C ALA A 177 12.98 -14.86 -6.29
N LYS A 178 13.79 -15.04 -7.35
CA LYS A 178 13.30 -15.29 -8.71
C LYS A 178 12.46 -16.56 -8.83
N LYS A 179 12.68 -17.57 -7.98
CA LYS A 179 11.85 -18.80 -7.94
C LYS A 179 10.41 -18.51 -7.52
N LEU A 180 10.16 -17.37 -6.89
CA LEU A 180 8.85 -16.85 -6.51
C LEU A 180 8.34 -15.75 -7.44
N ASN A 181 8.98 -15.55 -8.61
CA ASN A 181 8.70 -14.46 -9.54
C ASN A 181 8.92 -13.05 -8.93
N LEU A 182 9.83 -12.93 -7.96
CA LEU A 182 10.25 -11.67 -7.36
C LEU A 182 11.50 -11.15 -8.08
N ASN A 183 11.68 -9.84 -8.15
CA ASN A 183 12.66 -9.18 -9.03
C ASN A 183 14.10 -9.22 -8.48
N PHE A 184 14.34 -8.60 -7.33
CA PHE A 184 15.65 -8.57 -6.67
C PHE A 184 15.54 -8.43 -5.16
N VAL A 185 16.66 -8.64 -4.45
CA VAL A 185 16.72 -8.53 -2.99
C VAL A 185 17.79 -7.55 -2.54
N GLY A 186 17.43 -6.46 -1.89
CA GLY A 186 18.34 -5.52 -1.24
C GLY A 186 18.63 -5.89 0.22
N TYR A 187 19.81 -5.51 0.73
CA TYR A 187 20.14 -5.57 2.14
C TYR A 187 20.83 -4.28 2.57
N GLU A 188 20.25 -3.59 3.54
CA GLU A 188 20.81 -2.36 4.07
C GLU A 188 21.67 -2.65 5.32
N LEU A 189 22.97 -2.34 5.25
CA LEU A 189 23.94 -2.68 6.31
C LEU A 189 23.70 -1.92 7.63
N SER A 190 23.20 -0.69 7.56
CA SER A 190 22.99 0.17 8.73
C SER A 190 21.79 -0.27 9.57
N SER A 191 20.68 -0.57 8.91
CA SER A 191 19.41 -0.95 9.53
C SER A 191 19.22 -2.46 9.65
N GLY A 192 19.96 -3.24 8.86
CA GLY A 192 19.76 -4.69 8.72
C GLY A 192 18.46 -5.07 8.02
N ILE A 193 17.76 -4.10 7.40
CA ILE A 193 16.52 -4.34 6.66
C ILE A 193 16.85 -5.10 5.37
N VAL A 194 16.05 -6.12 5.08
CA VAL A 194 16.05 -6.79 3.78
C VAL A 194 14.85 -6.30 2.99
N ASP A 195 15.11 -5.78 1.80
CA ASP A 195 14.09 -5.40 0.82
C ASP A 195 13.96 -6.53 -0.21
N VAL A 196 12.78 -7.10 -0.34
CA VAL A 196 12.46 -8.08 -1.38
C VAL A 196 11.52 -7.40 -2.38
N ASN A 197 12.10 -6.91 -3.47
CA ASN A 197 11.37 -6.21 -4.51
C ASN A 197 10.53 -7.20 -5.34
N ILE A 198 9.22 -6.98 -5.41
CA ILE A 198 8.36 -7.68 -6.35
C ILE A 198 8.56 -7.08 -7.73
N GLY A 199 8.36 -5.77 -7.87
CA GLY A 199 8.41 -5.12 -9.16
C GLY A 199 8.11 -3.64 -9.04
N GLY A 200 7.92 -3.00 -10.18
CA GLY A 200 7.87 -1.55 -10.26
C GLY A 200 8.52 -1.03 -11.52
N ILE A 201 8.51 0.29 -11.67
CA ILE A 201 9.12 0.98 -12.80
C ILE A 201 9.43 2.41 -12.40
N LEU A 202 10.64 2.86 -12.75
CA LEU A 202 11.22 4.11 -12.26
C LEU A 202 11.25 4.09 -10.72
N ASP A 203 10.66 5.10 -10.07
CA ASP A 203 10.67 5.26 -8.61
C ASP A 203 9.47 4.56 -7.92
N ASN A 204 8.55 4.01 -8.71
CA ASN A 204 7.39 3.28 -8.20
C ASN A 204 7.75 1.80 -8.02
N SER A 205 7.60 1.29 -6.81
CA SER A 205 7.92 -0.10 -6.50
C SER A 205 6.93 -0.72 -5.53
N VAL A 206 6.87 -2.04 -5.53
CA VAL A 206 6.08 -2.86 -4.61
C VAL A 206 6.93 -4.04 -4.17
N GLY A 207 6.80 -4.45 -2.92
CA GLY A 207 7.62 -5.52 -2.38
C GLY A 207 7.33 -5.83 -0.93
N TYR A 208 8.30 -6.49 -0.30
CA TYR A 208 8.28 -6.82 1.11
C TYR A 208 9.52 -6.30 1.82
N LEU A 209 9.34 -5.79 3.05
CA LEU A 209 10.44 -5.47 3.94
C LEU A 209 10.49 -6.50 5.06
N HIS A 210 11.67 -7.09 5.30
CA HIS A 210 11.95 -7.75 6.57
C HIS A 210 12.71 -6.78 7.47
N VAL A 211 12.03 -6.26 8.49
CA VAL A 211 12.58 -5.30 9.46
C VAL A 211 13.01 -6.06 10.71
N PRO A 212 14.32 -6.25 10.96
CA PRO A 212 14.77 -7.01 12.12
C PRO A 212 14.39 -6.32 13.44
N SER A 213 14.26 -7.12 14.49
CA SER A 213 13.95 -6.59 15.83
C SER A 213 15.00 -5.57 16.28
N GLY A 214 14.53 -4.40 16.73
CA GLY A 214 15.39 -3.28 17.14
C GLY A 214 15.62 -2.24 16.05
N SER A 215 15.23 -2.52 14.80
CA SER A 215 15.23 -1.54 13.72
C SER A 215 13.88 -0.86 13.59
N GLU A 216 13.89 0.38 13.12
CA GLU A 216 12.66 1.14 12.86
C GLU A 216 12.13 0.82 11.47
N VAL A 217 10.80 0.68 11.37
CA VAL A 217 10.12 0.57 10.08
C VAL A 217 10.24 1.92 9.37
N PRO A 218 10.59 1.96 8.07
CA PRO A 218 10.61 3.21 7.33
C PRO A 218 9.27 3.95 7.46
N PRO A 219 9.26 5.27 7.68
CA PRO A 219 8.02 6.00 7.84
C PRO A 219 7.27 6.08 6.51
N MET A 220 5.95 5.96 6.55
CA MET A 220 5.12 6.29 5.39
C MET A 220 5.19 7.80 5.09
N SER A 221 5.29 8.12 3.80
CA SER A 221 5.25 9.48 3.25
C SER A 221 4.56 9.49 1.88
N ASP A 222 4.12 10.65 1.44
CA ASP A 222 3.48 10.86 0.15
C ASP A 222 4.47 10.93 -1.03
N ASP A 223 5.77 10.84 -0.80
CA ASP A 223 6.82 10.99 -1.82
C ASP A 223 7.85 9.85 -1.83
N ASN A 224 7.66 8.82 -1.01
CA ASN A 224 8.52 7.65 -0.96
C ASN A 224 7.67 6.41 -0.64
N TYR A 225 7.69 5.91 0.61
CA TYR A 225 6.85 4.78 1.02
C TYR A 225 5.39 5.20 1.21
N ILE A 226 4.62 5.18 0.12
CA ILE A 226 3.19 5.55 0.11
C ILE A 226 2.29 4.55 0.86
N TYR A 227 2.81 3.37 1.15
CA TYR A 227 2.13 2.34 1.93
C TYR A 227 3.17 1.40 2.54
N ILE A 228 3.07 1.16 3.85
CA ILE A 228 3.75 0.09 4.57
C ILE A 228 2.78 -0.50 5.58
N GLU A 229 2.67 -1.81 5.63
CA GLU A 229 1.85 -2.48 6.64
C GLU A 229 2.47 -3.79 7.10
N HIS A 230 2.39 -4.04 8.41
CA HIS A 230 2.81 -5.29 9.01
C HIS A 230 1.94 -6.45 8.53
N VAL A 231 2.57 -7.60 8.29
CA VAL A 231 1.89 -8.83 7.86
C VAL A 231 2.05 -9.92 8.90
N THR A 232 3.29 -10.32 9.20
CA THR A 232 3.61 -11.34 10.19
C THR A 232 5.07 -11.28 10.61
N GLY A 233 5.35 -11.59 11.88
CA GLY A 233 6.71 -11.55 12.41
C GLY A 233 7.37 -10.18 12.14
N ASN A 234 8.48 -10.21 11.40
CA ASN A 234 9.25 -9.03 11.00
C ASN A 234 8.94 -8.56 9.56
N TRP A 235 7.91 -9.11 8.92
CA TRP A 235 7.58 -8.85 7.53
C TRP A 235 6.49 -7.82 7.34
N TYR A 236 6.72 -6.93 6.39
CA TYR A 236 5.84 -5.86 5.96
C TYR A 236 5.66 -5.93 4.45
N VAL A 237 4.50 -5.54 3.96
CA VAL A 237 4.27 -5.22 2.54
C VAL A 237 4.46 -3.72 2.34
N TYR A 238 5.00 -3.30 1.21
CA TYR A 238 5.18 -1.89 0.90
C TYR A 238 4.82 -1.55 -0.55
N LYS A 239 4.49 -0.27 -0.79
CA LYS A 239 4.47 0.38 -2.11
C LYS A 239 5.15 1.75 -2.04
N THR A 240 5.81 2.15 -3.12
CA THR A 240 6.45 3.48 -3.29
C THR A 240 5.92 4.24 -4.49
N THR A 241 6.20 5.54 -4.53
CA THR A 241 5.97 6.43 -5.68
C THR A 241 7.18 7.25 -6.05
#